data_AF-A0A4Q1VB53-F1
#
_entry.id   AF-A0A4Q1VB53-F1
#
_cell.length_a   1.000
_cell.length_b   1.000
_cell.length_c   1.000
_cell.angle_alpha   90.00
_cell.angle_beta   90.00
_cell.angle_gamma   90.00
#
_symmetry.space_group_name_H-M   'P 1'
#
loop_
_entity.id
_entity.type
_entity.pdbx_description
1 polymer ?
#
loop_
_entity_poly.entity_id
_entity_poly.type
_entity_poly.pdbx_seq_one_letter_code
_entity_poly.pdbx_strand_id
1 'polypeptide(L)' 'MQRVHLVRVITESGERQIWLAATGRDEAVDRVLDVIPEGWTASLIQRELDAADAVALNLRPGEVRRHRLS' A
#
# COMPACT_ATOMS: atom_id res chain seq x y z
N MET A 1 0.48 -4.59 17.52
CA MET A 1 1.62 -4.29 16.62
C MET A 1 1.04 -3.89 15.28
N GLN A 2 1.33 -2.69 14.81
CA GLN A 2 0.85 -2.20 13.52
C GLN A 2 1.70 -2.82 12.40
N ARG A 3 1.05 -3.44 11.42
CA ARG A 3 1.72 -4.01 10.23
C ARG A 3 1.49 -3.08 9.05
N VAL A 4 2.44 -3.04 8.13
CA VAL A 4 2.31 -2.31 6.87
C VAL A 4 2.38 -3.32 5.74
N HIS A 5 1.33 -3.33 4.93
CA HIS A 5 1.21 -4.18 3.76
C HIS A 5 1.60 -3.40 2.51
N LEU A 6 2.35 -4.08 1.65
CA LEU A 6 2.74 -3.56 0.35
C LEU A 6 1.68 -3.94 -0.68
N VAL A 7 1.17 -2.95 -1.40
CA VAL A 7 0.20 -3.14 -2.47
C VAL A 7 0.82 -2.66 -3.77
N ARG A 8 0.80 -3.52 -4.78
CA ARG A 8 1.17 -3.15 -6.14
C ARG A 8 -0.03 -2.49 -6.78
N VAL A 9 0.17 -1.32 -7.36
CA VAL A 9 -0.81 -0.64 -8.19
C VAL A 9 -0.31 -0.59 -9.63
N ILE A 10 -1.17 -0.93 -10.58
CA ILE A 10 -0.93 -0.78 -12.01
C ILE A 10 -1.84 0.33 -12.49
N THR A 11 -1.24 1.41 -13.01
CA THR A 11 -2.00 2.51 -13.59
C THR A 11 -2.67 2.06 -14.89
N GLU A 12 -3.65 2.83 -15.35
CA GLU A 12 -4.26 2.62 -16.67
C GLU A 12 -3.21 2.63 -17.81
N SER A 13 -2.16 3.44 -17.69
CA SER A 13 -1.04 3.47 -18.63
C SER A 13 -0.09 2.27 -18.53
N GLY A 14 -0.33 1.33 -17.61
CA GLY A 14 0.50 0.15 -17.38
C GLY A 14 1.72 0.38 -16.48
N GLU A 15 1.85 1.57 -15.88
CA GLU A 15 2.94 1.85 -14.94
C GLU A 15 2.71 1.12 -13.61
N ARG A 16 3.80 0.56 -13.07
CA ARG A 16 3.75 -0.16 -11.78
C ARG A 16 4.21 0.76 -10.66
N GLN A 17 3.35 0.94 -9.68
CA GLN A 17 3.61 1.71 -8.47
C GLN A 17 3.50 0.80 -7.24
N ILE A 18 4.21 1.16 -6.18
CA ILE A 18 4.10 0.48 -4.88
C ILE A 18 3.41 1.43 -3.92
N TRP A 19 2.44 0.90 -3.19
CA TRP A 19 1.65 1.59 -2.19
C TRP A 19 1.79 0.86 -0.87
N LEU A 20 1.69 1.62 0.22
CA LEU A 20 1.84 1.16 1.60
C LEU A 20 0.49 1.36 2.28
N ALA A 21 -0.01 0.31 2.91
CA ALA A 21 -1.26 0.34 3.67
C ALA A 21 -1.00 -0.10 5.11
N ALA A 22 -1.23 0.80 6.06
CA ALA A 22 -1.03 0.54 7.48
C ALA A 22 -2.30 -0.01 8.13
N THR A 23 -2.79 -1.13 7.60
CA THR A 23 -4.11 -1.72 7.89
C THR A 23 -3.99 -3.22 8.15
N GLY A 24 -5.12 -3.91 8.34
CA GLY A 24 -5.16 -5.36 8.20
C GLY A 24 -4.89 -5.80 6.76
N ARG A 25 -4.38 -7.02 6.58
CA ARG A 25 -4.02 -7.59 5.28
C ARG A 25 -5.19 -7.60 4.30
N ASP A 26 -6.36 -8.01 4.79
CA ASP A 26 -7.56 -8.16 3.98
C ASP A 26 -8.12 -6.79 3.55
N GLU A 27 -7.94 -5.75 4.38
CA GLU A 27 -8.35 -4.37 4.05
C GLU A 27 -7.33 -3.64 3.17
N ALA A 28 -6.08 -4.10 3.08
CA ALA A 28 -5.00 -3.33 2.47
C ALA A 28 -5.26 -3.00 0.99
N VAL A 29 -5.83 -3.95 0.24
CA VAL A 29 -6.16 -3.75 -1.17
C VAL A 29 -7.33 -2.79 -1.31
N ASP A 30 -8.41 -3.01 -0.55
CA ASP A 30 -9.61 -2.17 -0.60
C ASP A 30 -9.29 -0.71 -0.26
N ARG A 31 -8.49 -0.48 0.78
CA ARG A 31 -8.07 0.88 1.17
C ARG A 31 -7.21 1.55 0.12
N VAL A 32 -6.44 0.79 -0.65
CA VAL A 32 -5.68 1.33 -1.79
C VAL A 32 -6.61 1.61 -2.97
N LEU A 33 -7.57 0.73 -3.25
CA LEU A 33 -8.60 0.95 -4.27
C LEU A 33 -9.41 2.22 -4.00
N ASP A 34 -9.74 2.49 -2.73
CA ASP A 34 -10.49 3.68 -2.31
C ASP A 34 -9.79 5.02 -2.61
N VAL A 35 -8.46 5.01 -2.77
CA VAL A 35 -7.66 6.23 -2.95
C VAL A 35 -7.04 6.38 -4.34
N ILE A 36 -7.00 5.32 -5.13
CA ILE A 36 -6.50 5.38 -6.51
C ILE A 36 -7.64 5.70 -7.49
N PRO A 37 -7.32 6.27 -8.67
CA PRO A 37 -8.33 6.51 -9.71
C PRO A 37 -9.00 5.22 -10.21
N GLU A 38 -10.24 5.36 -10.68
CA GLU A 38 -10.94 4.30 -11.40
C GLU A 38 -10.14 3.85 -12.64
N GLY A 39 -10.27 2.56 -13.00
CA GLY A 39 -9.52 1.95 -14.12
C GLY A 39 -8.12 1.47 -13.75
N TRP A 40 -7.63 1.78 -12.55
CA TRP A 40 -6.35 1.25 -12.04
C TRP A 40 -6.57 -0.07 -11.31
N THR A 41 -5.53 -0.91 -11.24
CA THR A 41 -5.61 -2.23 -10.58
C THR A 41 -4.71 -2.25 -9.36
N ALA A 42 -5.22 -2.76 -8.24
CA ALA A 42 -4.43 -3.00 -7.02
C ALA A 42 -4.27 -4.49 -6.74
N SER A 43 -3.12 -4.92 -6.22
CA SER A 43 -2.87 -6.31 -5.85
C SER A 43 -1.91 -6.39 -4.67
N LEU A 44 -2.25 -7.19 -3.66
CA LEU A 44 -1.42 -7.37 -2.47
C LEU A 44 -0.10 -8.07 -2.83
N ILE A 45 1.01 -7.52 -2.32
CA ILE A 45 2.31 -8.17 -2.40
C ILE A 45 2.47 -9.07 -1.17
N GLN A 46 2.87 -10.33 -1.37
CA GLN A 46 3.05 -11.29 -0.27
C GLN A 46 4.19 -10.92 0.70
N ARG A 47 4.97 -9.88 0.37
CA ARG A 47 6.02 -9.33 1.22
C ARG A 47 5.39 -8.32 2.18
N GLU A 48 5.61 -8.52 3.47
CA GLU A 48 5.20 -7.60 4.53
C GLU A 48 6.43 -6.79 4.95
N LEU A 49 6.23 -5.52 5.31
CA LEU A 49 7.27 -4.76 6.02
C LEU A 49 7.20 -5.14 7.48
N ASP A 50 8.36 -5.25 8.11
CA ASP A 50 8.42 -5.44 9.55
C ASP A 50 7.96 -4.16 10.28
N ALA A 51 7.66 -4.32 11.57
CA ALA A 51 7.18 -3.20 12.37
C ALA A 51 8.24 -2.09 12.51
N ALA A 52 9.53 -2.42 12.38
CA ALA A 52 10.62 -1.45 12.45
C ALA A 52 10.64 -0.54 11.22
N ASP A 53 10.52 -1.11 10.02
CA ASP A 53 10.41 -0.35 8.77
C ASP A 53 9.11 0.46 8.72
N ALA A 54 8.01 -0.10 9.23
CA ALA A 54 6.73 0.60 9.34
C ALA A 54 6.81 1.86 10.23
N VAL A 55 7.54 1.79 11.35
CA VAL A 55 7.77 2.95 12.23
C VAL A 55 8.61 4.00 11.54
N ALA A 56 9.64 3.60 10.79
CA ALA A 56 10.45 4.54 10.00
C ALA A 56 9.62 5.30 8.96
N LEU A 57 8.57 4.66 8.42
CA LEU A 57 7.65 5.26 7.44
C LEU A 57 6.64 6.26 8.05
N ASN A 58 6.51 6.32 9.39
CA ASN A 58 5.60 7.22 10.11
C ASN A 58 4.15 7.20 9.57
N LEU A 59 3.63 6.02 9.24
CA LEU A 59 2.26 5.85 8.75
C LEU A 59 1.28 5.72 9.91
N ARG A 60 0.16 6.46 9.84
CA ARG A 60 -0.91 6.34 10.84
C ARG A 60 -1.75 5.07 10.59
N PRO A 61 -2.38 4.49 11.62
CA PRO A 61 -3.33 3.39 11.43
C PRO A 61 -4.42 3.76 10.44
N GLY A 62 -4.66 2.92 9.44
CA GLY A 62 -5.63 3.19 8.37
C GLY A 62 -5.08 4.04 7.22
N GLU A 63 -3.86 4.57 7.33
CA GLU A 63 -3.28 5.41 6.29
C GLU A 63 -2.76 4.58 5.12
N VAL A 64 -2.98 5.13 3.92
CA VAL A 64 -2.49 4.60 2.67
C VAL A 64 -1.61 5.65 2.00
N ARG A 65 -0.42 5.26 1.56
CA ARG A 65 0.53 6.18 0.92
C ARG A 65 1.29 5.51 -0.21
N ARG A 66 1.46 6.22 -1.33
CA ARG A 66 2.35 5.80 -2.41
C ARG A 66 3.80 5.78 -1.94
N HIS A 67 4.48 4.66 -2.13
CA HIS A 67 5.92 4.55 -1.94
C HIS A 67 6.64 5.14 -3.15
N ARG A 68 7.30 6.29 -2.95
CA ARG A 68 8.13 6.93 -3.96
C ARG A 68 9.56 6.44 -3.75
N LEU A 69 10.06 5.59 -4.65
CA LEU A 69 11.49 5.32 -4.74
C LEU A 69 12.15 6.64 -5.16
N SER A 70 12.93 7.25 -4.27
CA SER A 70 13.82 8.38 -4.58
C SER A 70 15.08 7.88 -5.27
#